data_AF-A0A817YSH5-F1
#
_entry.id   AF-A0A817YSH5-F1
#
_cell.length_a   1.000
_cell.length_b   1.000
_cell.length_c   1.000
_cell.angle_alpha   90.00
_cell.angle_beta   90.00
_cell.angle_gamma   90.00
#
_symmetry.space_group_name_H-M   'P 1'
#
loop_
_entity.id
_entity.type
_entity.pdbx_description
1 polymer ?
#
loop_
_entity_poly.entity_id
_entity_poly.type
_entity_poly.pdbx_seq_one_letter_code
_entity_poly.pdbx_strand_id
1 'polypeptide(L)'
;MSSPCGHTDHFVSLWTGKPPAYGICPGVNAHGTLKSLPQISLNATRKELFDYFNNTWTFIVVLFDGLASEQGFYHSHYHKLRHPMIFYYLHRAVFYINKLRVAGIFEQPVKLEFEQLFETGVDEIRWDDLYENNVRI
;
A
#
# COMPACT_ATOMS: atom_id res chain seq x y z
N MET A 1 -0.50 -27.01 -10.82
CA MET A 1 0.40 -26.83 -11.98
C MET A 1 1.54 -25.95 -11.52
N SER A 2 2.75 -26.51 -11.51
CA SER A 2 3.99 -25.98 -10.95
C SER A 2 4.60 -24.89 -11.83
N SER A 3 5.02 -23.78 -11.21
CA SER A 3 5.79 -22.71 -11.87
C SER A 3 7.20 -23.20 -12.26
N PRO A 4 7.69 -22.89 -13.47
CA PRO A 4 9.00 -23.34 -13.95
C PRO A 4 10.04 -22.21 -13.83
N CYS A 5 10.52 -21.92 -12.62
CA CYS A 5 11.83 -21.30 -12.44
C CYS A 5 12.28 -21.50 -10.99
N GLY A 6 13.37 -22.25 -10.82
CA GLY A 6 14.00 -22.43 -9.51
C GLY A 6 14.71 -21.15 -9.12
N HIS A 7 14.14 -20.40 -8.18
CA HIS A 7 14.86 -19.55 -7.22
C HIS A 7 14.21 -19.81 -5.87
N THR A 8 14.93 -20.44 -4.95
CA THR A 8 14.53 -20.57 -3.56
C THR A 8 14.87 -19.27 -2.84
N ASP A 9 14.16 -18.20 -3.17
CA ASP A 9 14.13 -17.01 -2.33
C ASP A 9 12.97 -17.17 -1.36
N HIS A 10 13.27 -17.10 -0.06
CA HIS A 10 12.26 -17.01 1.00
C HIS A 10 11.56 -15.66 0.90
N PHE A 11 10.75 -15.47 -0.14
CA PHE A 11 9.97 -14.26 -0.32
C PHE A 11 8.87 -14.28 0.73
N VAL A 12 8.97 -13.38 1.71
CA VAL A 12 7.85 -13.08 2.60
C VAL A 12 6.73 -12.57 1.71
N SER A 13 5.58 -13.22 1.79
CA SER A 13 4.39 -12.83 1.03
C SER A 13 4.05 -11.36 1.31
N LEU A 14 4.02 -10.53 0.26
CA LEU A 14 3.61 -9.11 0.32
C LEU A 14 2.10 -8.93 0.55
N TRP A 15 1.34 -10.04 0.60
CA TRP A 15 -0.10 -10.03 0.82
C TRP A 15 -0.46 -9.61 2.25
N THR A 16 -0.83 -8.34 2.40
CA THR A 16 -1.29 -7.73 3.67
C THR A 16 -2.81 -7.57 3.76
N GLY A 17 -3.55 -8.08 2.78
CA GLY A 17 -5.02 -8.01 2.73
C GLY A 17 -5.63 -9.26 2.11
N LYS A 18 -6.85 -9.13 1.58
CA LYS A 18 -7.48 -10.25 0.87
C LYS A 18 -6.71 -10.57 -0.41
N PRO A 19 -6.39 -11.84 -0.69
CA PRO A 19 -5.77 -12.21 -1.96
C PRO A 19 -6.77 -11.94 -3.11
N PRO A 20 -6.29 -11.63 -4.33
CA PRO A 20 -7.12 -11.32 -5.50
C PRO A 20 -7.76 -12.59 -6.08
N ALA A 21 -8.52 -13.30 -5.25
CA ALA A 21 -9.16 -14.57 -5.56
C ALA A 21 -10.69 -14.45 -5.59
N TYR A 22 -11.30 -15.15 -6.54
CA TYR A 22 -12.76 -15.21 -6.69
C TYR A 22 -13.42 -15.77 -5.42
N GLY A 23 -14.52 -15.14 -5.00
CA GLY A 23 -15.22 -15.49 -3.75
C GLY A 23 -14.53 -15.03 -2.46
N ILE A 24 -13.30 -14.50 -2.54
CA ILE A 24 -12.55 -13.98 -1.38
C ILE A 24 -12.51 -12.45 -1.41
N CYS A 25 -11.90 -11.86 -2.44
CA CYS A 25 -11.79 -10.41 -2.59
C CYS A 25 -12.98 -9.85 -3.40
N PRO A 26 -13.68 -8.83 -2.87
CA PRO A 26 -14.68 -8.10 -3.64
C PRO A 26 -14.10 -7.56 -4.96
N GLY A 27 -14.86 -7.65 -6.05
CA GLY A 27 -14.48 -7.17 -7.37
C GLY A 27 -13.64 -8.14 -8.21
N VAL A 28 -13.30 -9.32 -7.70
CA VAL A 28 -12.68 -10.39 -8.50
C VAL A 28 -13.78 -11.22 -9.17
N ASN A 29 -13.69 -11.42 -10.50
CA ASN A 29 -14.62 -12.27 -11.24
C ASN A 29 -14.16 -13.75 -11.26
N ALA A 30 -14.98 -14.64 -11.80
CA ALA A 30 -14.66 -16.08 -11.90
C ALA A 30 -13.41 -16.37 -12.77
N HIS A 31 -12.99 -15.42 -13.61
CA HIS A 31 -11.77 -15.52 -14.42
C HIS A 31 -10.52 -14.99 -13.70
N GLY A 32 -10.64 -14.57 -12.43
CA GLY A 32 -9.52 -14.01 -11.65
C GLY A 32 -9.19 -12.55 -11.97
N THR A 33 -10.01 -11.86 -12.77
CA THR A 33 -9.80 -10.43 -13.05
C THR A 33 -10.33 -9.58 -11.90
N LEU A 34 -9.45 -8.80 -11.28
CA LEU A 34 -9.81 -7.79 -10.29
C LEU A 34 -10.31 -6.51 -10.98
N LYS A 35 -11.51 -6.05 -10.62
CA LYS A 35 -12.09 -4.79 -11.08
C LYS A 35 -12.39 -3.87 -9.90
N SER A 36 -12.29 -2.56 -10.14
CA SER A 36 -12.72 -1.55 -9.19
C SER A 36 -14.21 -1.70 -8.95
N LEU A 37 -14.62 -1.66 -7.68
CA LEU A 37 -16.02 -1.49 -7.33
C LEU A 37 -16.52 -0.09 -7.77
N PRO A 38 -17.83 0.06 -8.03
CA PRO A 38 -18.41 1.36 -8.32
C PRO A 38 -18.29 2.30 -7.11
N GLN A 39 -18.32 3.60 -7.37
CA GLN A 39 -18.27 4.62 -6.33
C GLN A 39 -19.36 4.39 -5.27
N ILE A 40 -18.97 4.49 -4.00
CA ILE A 40 -19.85 4.27 -2.86
C ILE A 40 -20.84 5.42 -2.70
N SER A 41 -22.08 5.10 -2.30
CA SER A 41 -23.13 6.06 -1.92
C SER A 41 -22.93 6.57 -0.48
N LEU A 42 -23.40 7.78 -0.17
CA LEU A 42 -23.41 8.30 1.21
C LEU A 42 -24.24 7.45 2.18
N ASN A 43 -25.21 6.68 1.68
CA ASN A 43 -26.05 5.79 2.48
C ASN A 43 -25.51 4.35 2.55
N ALA A 44 -24.24 4.14 2.20
CA ALA A 44 -23.66 2.81 2.16
C ALA A 44 -23.64 2.13 3.53
N THR A 45 -23.89 0.83 3.50
CA THR A 45 -23.77 -0.03 4.65
C THR A 45 -22.31 -0.21 5.06
N ARG A 46 -22.09 -0.60 6.33
CA ARG A 46 -20.75 -0.98 6.82
C ARG A 46 -20.11 -2.07 5.96
N LYS A 47 -20.90 -3.02 5.45
CA LYS A 47 -20.41 -4.10 4.59
C LYS A 47 -19.88 -3.56 3.27
N GLU A 48 -20.62 -2.66 2.61
CA GLU A 48 -20.20 -2.06 1.33
C GLU A 48 -18.93 -1.22 1.49
N LEU A 49 -18.84 -0.44 2.58
CA LEU A 49 -17.61 0.30 2.92
C LEU A 49 -16.42 -0.63 3.11
N PHE A 50 -16.61 -1.73 3.85
CA PHE A 50 -15.56 -2.71 4.10
C PHE A 50 -15.14 -3.45 2.82
N ASP A 51 -16.10 -3.79 1.97
CA ASP A 51 -15.82 -4.45 0.69
C ASP A 51 -15.05 -3.53 -0.25
N TYR A 52 -15.40 -2.25 -0.31
CA TYR A 52 -14.69 -1.25 -1.10
C TYR A 52 -13.27 -1.00 -0.58
N PHE A 53 -13.10 -0.91 0.75
CA PHE A 53 -11.77 -0.85 1.36
C PHE A 53 -10.91 -2.05 0.95
N ASN A 54 -11.43 -3.28 1.08
CA ASN A 54 -10.68 -4.47 0.71
C ASN A 54 -10.34 -4.52 -0.79
N ASN A 55 -11.26 -4.11 -1.66
CA ASN A 55 -11.02 -4.04 -3.10
C ASN A 55 -9.86 -3.07 -3.41
N THR A 56 -9.94 -1.85 -2.89
CA THR A 56 -8.92 -0.80 -3.11
C THR A 56 -7.58 -1.12 -2.45
N TRP A 57 -7.57 -1.80 -1.30
CA TRP A 57 -6.34 -2.30 -0.67
C TRP A 57 -5.69 -3.40 -1.52
N THR A 58 -6.49 -4.34 -2.03
CA THR A 58 -5.99 -5.42 -2.88
C THR A 58 -5.37 -4.88 -4.16
N PHE A 59 -5.95 -3.83 -4.77
CA PHE A 59 -5.34 -3.16 -5.92
C PHE A 59 -3.94 -2.63 -5.64
N ILE A 60 -3.69 -2.09 -4.44
CA ILE A 60 -2.35 -1.64 -4.07
C ILE A 60 -1.41 -2.81 -3.96
N VAL A 61 -1.81 -3.86 -3.26
CA VAL A 61 -0.93 -5.02 -3.11
C VAL A 61 -0.61 -5.63 -4.47
N VAL A 62 -1.60 -5.80 -5.36
CA VAL A 62 -1.39 -6.25 -6.75
C VAL A 62 -0.45 -5.33 -7.52
N LEU A 63 -0.58 -4.01 -7.37
CA LEU A 63 0.29 -3.05 -8.04
C LEU A 63 1.76 -3.22 -7.61
N PHE A 64 2.02 -3.37 -6.31
CA PHE A 64 3.37 -3.51 -5.78
C PHE A 64 3.94 -4.93 -5.95
N ASP A 65 3.09 -5.96 -6.01
CA ASP A 65 3.46 -7.33 -6.38
C ASP A 65 4.00 -7.39 -7.82
N GLY A 66 3.61 -6.43 -8.68
CA GLY A 66 4.15 -6.28 -10.02
C GLY A 66 5.59 -5.76 -10.10
N LEU A 67 6.24 -5.43 -8.98
CA LEU A 67 7.65 -5.03 -8.95
C LEU A 67 8.55 -6.25 -9.22
N ALA A 68 9.50 -6.09 -10.14
CA ALA A 68 10.37 -7.19 -10.58
C ALA A 68 11.30 -7.75 -9.49
N SER A 69 11.56 -6.99 -8.44
CA SER A 69 12.40 -7.40 -7.31
C SER A 69 12.17 -6.53 -6.09
N GLU A 70 12.61 -7.01 -4.93
CA GLU A 70 12.61 -6.26 -3.67
C GLU A 70 13.37 -4.93 -3.79
N GLN A 71 14.44 -4.92 -4.57
CA GLN A 71 15.22 -3.72 -4.87
C GLN A 71 14.35 -2.59 -5.45
N GLY A 72 13.30 -2.92 -6.21
CA GLY A 72 12.36 -1.94 -6.75
C GLY A 72 11.65 -1.09 -5.67
N PHE A 73 11.54 -1.58 -4.43
CA PHE A 73 10.97 -0.84 -3.32
C PHE A 73 11.88 0.28 -2.81
N TYR A 74 13.19 0.04 -2.80
CA TYR A 74 14.16 0.87 -2.09
C TYR A 74 14.94 1.83 -2.98
N HIS A 75 15.01 1.55 -4.29
CA HIS A 75 15.74 2.42 -5.20
C HIS A 75 15.09 3.79 -5.34
N SER A 76 15.89 4.83 -5.15
CA SER A 76 15.53 6.19 -5.52
C SER A 76 15.40 6.30 -7.04
N HIS A 77 14.40 7.04 -7.49
CA HIS A 77 14.22 7.33 -8.91
C HIS A 77 15.37 8.19 -9.42
N TYR A 78 15.87 7.90 -10.63
CA TYR A 78 16.95 8.66 -11.25
C TYR A 78 16.68 10.18 -11.28
N HIS A 79 15.44 10.58 -11.54
CA HIS A 79 15.05 11.98 -11.63
C HIS A 79 14.89 12.67 -10.25
N LYS A 80 14.94 11.94 -9.13
CA LYS A 80 14.83 12.48 -7.75
C LYS A 80 13.58 13.33 -7.44
N LEU A 81 12.51 13.18 -8.22
CA LEU A 81 11.22 13.90 -8.03
C LEU A 81 10.18 13.06 -7.28
N ARG A 82 10.54 11.86 -6.84
CA ARG A 82 9.63 10.89 -6.24
C ARG A 82 10.36 10.10 -5.17
N HIS A 83 9.66 9.86 -4.07
CA HIS A 83 10.13 8.93 -3.05
C HIS A 83 10.28 7.52 -3.63
N PRO A 84 11.12 6.67 -3.00
CA PRO A 84 11.17 5.24 -3.34
C PRO A 84 9.80 4.57 -3.19
N MET A 85 9.57 3.48 -3.92
CA MET A 85 8.27 2.80 -3.97
C MET A 85 7.76 2.34 -2.59
N ILE A 86 8.65 1.99 -1.67
CA ILE A 86 8.30 1.62 -0.29
C ILE A 86 7.54 2.73 0.45
N PHE A 87 7.85 4.00 0.14
CA PHE A 87 7.15 5.14 0.73
C PHE A 87 5.67 5.12 0.36
N TYR A 88 5.35 4.94 -0.92
CA TYR A 88 3.97 4.93 -1.39
C TYR A 88 3.18 3.72 -0.87
N TYR A 89 3.85 2.59 -0.63
CA TYR A 89 3.23 1.43 0.00
C TYR A 89 2.86 1.72 1.47
N LEU A 90 3.79 2.25 2.26
CA LEU A 90 3.60 2.48 3.70
C LEU A 90 2.79 3.74 4.02
N HIS A 91 2.88 4.78 3.19
CA HIS A 91 2.14 6.03 3.35
C HIS A 91 0.63 5.78 3.46
N ARG A 92 0.08 4.88 2.63
CA ARG A 92 -1.33 4.51 2.70
C ARG A 92 -1.69 3.81 4.01
N ALA A 93 -0.86 2.88 4.46
CA ALA A 93 -1.09 2.15 5.72
C ALA A 93 -1.12 3.12 6.91
N VAL A 94 -0.11 3.99 6.97
CA VAL A 94 0.03 5.01 8.01
C VAL A 94 -1.11 6.02 7.97
N PHE A 95 -1.55 6.45 6.78
CA PHE A 95 -2.72 7.32 6.65
C PHE A 95 -3.94 6.72 7.35
N TYR A 96 -4.26 5.45 7.11
CA TYR A 96 -5.40 4.80 7.77
C TYR A 96 -5.20 4.68 9.28
N ILE A 97 -4.02 4.24 9.75
CA ILE A 97 -3.72 4.13 11.18
C ILE A 97 -3.90 5.47 11.89
N ASN A 98 -3.34 6.55 11.32
CA ASN A 98 -3.45 7.89 11.88
C ASN A 98 -4.90 8.39 11.89
N LYS A 99 -5.69 8.14 10.84
CA LYS A 99 -7.11 8.51 10.84
C LYS A 99 -7.93 7.72 11.86
N LEU A 100 -7.62 6.44 12.06
CA LEU A 100 -8.27 5.63 13.10
C LEU A 100 -7.89 6.11 14.51
N ARG A 101 -6.64 6.56 14.71
CA ARG A 101 -6.22 7.22 15.96
C ARG A 101 -6.97 8.53 16.21
N VAL A 102 -7.05 9.42 15.22
CA VAL A 102 -7.79 10.69 15.32
C VAL A 102 -9.28 10.44 15.60
N ALA A 103 -9.86 9.37 15.05
CA ALA A 103 -11.23 8.97 15.31
C ALA A 103 -11.45 8.32 16.71
N GLY A 104 -10.40 8.15 17.51
CA GLY A 104 -10.47 7.51 18.83
C GLY A 104 -10.65 5.99 18.80
N ILE A 105 -10.44 5.34 17.66
CA ILE A 105 -10.50 3.87 17.54
C ILE A 105 -9.21 3.23 18.07
N PHE A 106 -8.07 3.91 17.89
CA PHE A 106 -6.78 3.52 18.46
C PHE A 106 -6.29 4.57 19.43
N GLU A 107 -5.87 4.14 20.62
CA GLU A 107 -5.31 5.03 21.64
C GLU A 107 -3.81 5.28 21.44
N GLN A 108 -3.09 4.31 20.90
CA GLN A 108 -1.63 4.33 20.76
C GLN A 108 -1.20 4.09 19.30
N PRO A 109 -0.03 4.61 18.89
CA PRO A 109 0.57 4.26 17.61
C PRO A 109 0.85 2.75 17.52
N VAL A 110 0.74 2.20 16.32
CA VAL A 110 1.21 0.84 16.01
C VAL A 110 2.75 0.83 15.98
N LYS A 111 3.35 1.82 15.32
CA LYS A 111 4.80 2.04 15.31
C LYS A 111 5.09 3.50 15.02
N LEU A 112 5.36 4.26 16.09
CA LEU A 112 5.48 5.72 16.04
C LEU A 112 6.49 6.20 14.99
N GLU A 113 7.66 5.56 14.91
CA GLU A 113 8.71 5.91 13.94
C GLU A 113 8.22 5.81 12.49
N PHE A 114 7.43 4.78 12.17
CA PHE A 114 6.89 4.59 10.83
C PHE A 114 5.74 5.54 10.57
N GLU A 115 4.89 5.76 11.56
CA GLU A 115 3.83 6.76 11.46
C GLU A 115 4.43 8.15 11.17
N GLN A 116 5.47 8.58 11.88
CA GLN A 116 6.14 9.86 11.62
C GLN A 116 6.83 9.93 10.25
N LEU A 117 7.48 8.83 9.82
CA LEU A 117 8.24 8.80 8.57
C LEU A 117 7.34 8.79 7.33
N PHE A 118 6.18 8.14 7.41
CA PHE A 118 5.29 7.95 6.26
C PHE A 118 3.97 8.74 6.36
N GLU A 119 3.73 9.51 7.42
CA GLU A 119 2.54 10.39 7.50
C GLU A 119 2.65 11.63 6.63
N THR A 120 3.88 12.06 6.35
CA THR A 120 4.13 13.31 5.62
C THR A 120 3.58 13.17 4.21
N GLY A 121 2.68 14.08 3.84
CA GLY A 121 2.25 14.21 2.46
C GLY A 121 3.38 14.73 1.59
N VAL A 122 3.20 14.64 0.27
CA VAL A 122 4.07 15.35 -0.68
C VAL A 122 3.74 16.84 -0.54
N ASP A 123 4.62 17.62 0.08
CA ASP A 123 4.47 19.08 0.18
C ASP A 123 4.60 19.71 -1.22
N GLU A 124 3.55 20.40 -1.65
CA GLU A 124 3.48 21.06 -2.96
C GLU A 124 4.48 22.23 -3.09
N ILE A 125 4.89 22.84 -1.98
CA ILE A 125 5.79 24.01 -1.97
C ILE A 125 7.27 23.59 -1.87
N ARG A 126 7.52 22.34 -1.43
CA ARG A 126 8.86 21.76 -1.25
C ARG A 126 9.01 20.44 -1.98
N TRP A 127 8.46 20.39 -3.19
CA TRP A 127 8.39 19.17 -4.01
C TRP A 127 9.77 18.54 -4.28
N ASP A 128 10.84 19.35 -4.21
CA ASP A 128 12.24 18.97 -4.47
C ASP A 128 13.15 19.02 -3.23
N ASP A 129 12.65 19.37 -2.04
CA ASP A 129 13.45 19.26 -0.81
C ASP A 129 13.43 17.81 -0.30
N LEU A 130 13.73 16.85 -1.19
CA LEU A 130 14.46 15.67 -0.76
C LEU A 130 15.82 16.19 -0.34
N TYR A 131 15.92 16.73 0.88
CA TYR A 131 17.20 17.06 1.47
C TYR A 131 18.09 15.83 1.28
N GLU A 132 19.10 15.97 0.43
CA GLU A 132 20.27 15.11 0.45
C GLU A 132 20.87 15.31 1.84
N ASN A 133 20.32 14.60 2.80
CA ASN A 133 20.90 14.46 4.12
C ASN A 133 22.18 13.66 3.88
N ASN A 134 23.27 14.40 3.66
CA ASN A 134 24.64 14.05 4.00
C ASN A 134 24.78 13.74 5.51
N VAL A 135 23.86 12.94 6.07
CA VAL A 135 24.06 12.28 7.35
C VAL A 135 24.86 11.03 7.01
N ARG A 136 26.17 11.20 7.10
CA ARG A 136 27.11 10.09 7.22
C ARG A 136 26.65 9.24 8.41
N ILE A 137 26.17 8.04 8.12
CA ILE A 137 26.23 6.92 9.06
C ILE A 137 27.58 6.25 8.84
#